data_AF-A0A126NGW1-F1
#
_entry.id   AF-A0A126NGW1-F1
#
_cell.length_a   1.000
_cell.length_b   1.000
_cell.length_c   1.000
_cell.angle_alpha   90.00
_cell.angle_beta   90.00
_cell.angle_gamma   90.00
#
_symmetry.space_group_name_H-M   'P 1'
#
loop_
_entity.id
_entity.type
_entity.pdbx_description
1 polymer ?
#
loop_
_entity_poly.entity_id
_entity_poly.type
_entity_poly.pdbx_seq_one_letter_code
_entity_poly.pdbx_strand_id
1 'polypeptide(L)'
;MTQAELAGQLKVSRSAVGNWESPTGISPSTMRLITIALVTDVSFEWLATGRGELDAISAAAPNENAELVDDPSERRLLLAYRSCRAATRKLVLQIVEAQKIHQF
;
A
#
# COMPACT_ATOMS: atom_id res chain seq x y z
N MET A 1 16.00 3.87 6.01
CA MET A 1 16.66 4.92 5.19
C MET A 1 17.09 6.06 6.10
N THR A 2 18.29 6.60 5.91
CA THR A 2 18.84 7.76 6.64
C THR A 2 18.57 9.07 5.89
N GLN A 3 18.67 10.22 6.57
CA GLN A 3 18.56 11.54 5.93
C GLN A 3 19.57 11.75 4.80
N ALA A 4 20.79 11.24 4.95
CA ALA A 4 21.85 11.37 3.94
C ALA A 4 21.53 10.54 2.70
N GLU A 5 21.00 9.32 2.88
CA GLU A 5 20.53 8.47 1.79
C GLU A 5 19.37 9.12 1.04
N LEU A 6 18.35 9.62 1.76
CA LEU A 6 17.21 10.30 1.14
C LEU A 6 17.63 11.58 0.39
N ALA A 7 18.51 12.38 1.00
CA ALA A 7 19.06 13.57 0.34
C ALA A 7 19.81 13.24 -0.95
N GLY A 8 20.59 12.14 -0.94
CA GLY A 8 21.28 11.62 -2.12
C GLY A 8 20.32 11.26 -3.24
N GLN A 9 19.23 10.53 -2.92
CA GLN A 9 18.22 10.15 -3.92
C GLN A 9 17.46 11.37 -4.50
N LEU A 10 17.16 12.36 -3.66
CA LEU A 10 16.45 13.57 -4.05
C LEU A 10 17.34 14.66 -4.67
N LYS A 11 18.66 14.44 -4.71
CA LYS A 11 19.66 15.42 -5.15
C LYS A 11 19.53 16.77 -4.40
N VAL A 12 19.33 16.71 -3.09
CA VAL A 12 19.29 17.86 -2.19
C VAL A 12 20.34 17.75 -1.09
N SER A 13 20.53 18.80 -0.29
CA SER A 13 21.40 18.73 0.88
C SER A 13 20.74 17.95 2.03
N ARG A 14 21.55 17.30 2.87
CA ARG A 14 21.06 16.67 4.11
C ARG A 14 20.30 17.67 5.00
N SER A 15 20.74 18.92 5.05
CA SER A 15 20.08 19.98 5.81
C SER A 15 18.69 20.33 5.28
N ALA A 16 18.43 20.17 3.98
CA ALA A 16 17.08 20.36 3.43
C ALA A 16 16.12 19.31 4.00
N VAL A 17 16.53 18.05 4.04
CA VAL A 17 15.75 16.96 4.65
C VAL A 17 15.52 17.22 6.14
N GLY A 18 16.58 17.57 6.87
CA GLY A 18 16.45 17.91 8.30
C GLY A 18 15.53 19.10 8.57
N ASN A 19 15.48 20.07 7.65
CA ASN A 19 14.52 21.18 7.74
C ASN A 19 13.08 20.69 7.52
N TRP A 20 12.83 19.77 6.59
CA TRP A 20 11.49 19.24 6.33
C TRP A 20 10.94 18.40 7.49
N GLU A 21 11.80 17.69 8.21
CA GLU A 21 11.44 16.87 9.36
C GLU A 21 11.21 17.70 10.64
N SER A 22 11.60 18.98 10.65
CA SER A 22 11.42 19.86 11.80
C SER A 22 9.96 20.31 11.93
N PRO A 23 9.37 20.33 13.15
CA PRO A 23 8.03 20.87 13.39
C PRO A 23 7.86 22.34 12.97
N THR A 24 8.94 23.11 12.98
CA THR A 24 8.98 24.52 12.55
C THR A 24 9.62 24.69 11.17
N GLY A 25 9.78 23.59 10.45
CA GLY A 25 10.43 23.50 9.16
C GLY A 25 9.60 24.08 8.01
N ILE A 26 10.23 24.17 6.85
CA ILE A 26 9.53 24.50 5.60
C ILE A 26 9.13 23.20 4.92
N SER A 27 7.90 23.10 4.41
CA SER A 27 7.49 21.91 3.66
C SER A 27 8.21 21.79 2.31
N PRO A 28 8.55 20.57 1.86
CA PRO A 28 9.07 20.35 0.52
C PRO A 28 8.03 20.72 -0.56
N SER A 29 8.48 20.95 -1.79
CA SER A 29 7.57 21.14 -2.93
C SER A 29 6.80 19.86 -3.24
N THR A 30 5.66 19.99 -3.92
CA THR A 30 4.82 18.85 -4.34
C THR A 30 5.61 17.79 -5.12
N MET A 31 6.48 18.21 -6.06
CA MET A 31 7.33 17.27 -6.81
C MET A 31 8.27 16.47 -5.91
N ARG A 32 8.78 17.10 -4.83
CA ARG A 32 9.62 16.42 -3.85
C ARG A 32 8.80 15.49 -2.96
N LEU A 33 7.59 15.89 -2.55
CA LEU A 33 6.68 15.00 -1.82
C LEU A 33 6.35 13.73 -2.64
N ILE A 34 6.08 13.87 -3.94
CA ILE A 34 5.87 12.72 -4.85
C ILE A 34 7.11 11.83 -4.87
N THR A 35 8.29 12.42 -5.00
CA THR A 35 9.54 11.64 -5.07
C THR A 35 9.84 10.94 -3.73
N ILE A 36 9.59 11.61 -2.60
CA ILE A 36 9.71 11.04 -1.26
C ILE A 36 8.78 9.83 -1.16
N ALA A 37 7.50 10.00 -1.48
CA ALA A 37 6.50 8.92 -1.46
C ALA A 37 6.96 7.69 -2.24
N LEU A 38 7.46 7.86 -3.46
CA LEU A 38 7.94 6.77 -4.32
C LEU A 38 9.18 6.06 -3.76
N VAL A 39 10.11 6.81 -3.16
CA VAL A 39 11.37 6.27 -2.65
C VAL A 39 11.18 5.60 -1.29
N THR A 40 10.24 6.07 -0.48
CA THR A 40 9.97 5.54 0.87
C THR A 40 8.81 4.55 0.91
N ASP A 41 8.06 4.39 -0.17
CA ASP A 41 6.80 3.63 -0.23
C ASP A 41 5.76 4.13 0.79
N VAL A 42 5.70 5.45 0.99
CA VAL A 42 4.79 6.12 1.93
C VAL A 42 3.70 6.84 1.14
N SER A 43 2.49 6.90 1.69
CA SER A 43 1.36 7.59 1.09
C SER A 43 1.65 9.08 0.84
N PHE A 44 1.43 9.52 -0.39
CA PHE A 44 1.50 10.94 -0.75
C PHE A 44 0.46 11.77 0.02
N GLU A 45 -0.75 11.24 0.24
CA GLU A 45 -1.81 11.93 1.00
C GLU A 45 -1.37 12.19 2.43
N TRP A 46 -0.77 11.18 3.06
CA TRP A 46 -0.25 11.27 4.41
C TRP A 46 0.88 12.30 4.50
N LEU A 47 1.85 12.26 3.58
CA LEU A 47 2.95 13.22 3.54
C LEU A 47 2.49 14.67 3.30
N ALA A 48 1.49 14.87 2.44
CA ALA A 48 1.05 16.21 2.04
C ALA A 48 0.08 16.84 3.05
N THR A 49 -0.70 16.04 3.77
CA THR A 49 -1.82 16.54 4.59
C THR A 49 -1.90 15.99 6.01
N GLY A 50 -1.12 14.96 6.34
CA GLY A 50 -1.21 14.25 7.62
C GLY A 50 -2.48 13.40 7.77
N ARG A 51 -3.19 13.11 6.67
CA ARG A 51 -4.42 12.30 6.66
C ARG A 51 -4.22 11.00 5.89
N GLY A 52 -5.09 10.02 6.12
CA GLY A 52 -5.00 8.69 5.52
C GLY A 52 -3.99 7.77 6.21
N GLU A 53 -3.77 6.59 5.64
CA GLU A 53 -2.79 5.61 6.12
C GLU A 53 -1.36 6.04 5.77
N LEU A 54 -0.39 5.70 6.63
CA LEU A 54 1.03 5.99 6.43
C LEU A 54 1.58 5.24 5.22
N ASP A 55 1.34 3.94 5.18
CA ASP A 55 1.82 3.10 4.10
C ASP A 55 1.11 3.52 2.81
N ALA A 56 1.86 3.59 1.71
CA ALA A 56 1.21 3.61 0.41
C ALA A 56 0.41 2.31 0.33
N ILE A 57 -0.92 2.39 0.49
CA ILE A 57 -1.77 1.26 0.16
C ILE A 57 -1.36 0.94 -1.25
N SER A 58 -0.75 -0.23 -1.44
CA SER A 58 -0.52 -0.76 -2.77
C SER A 58 -1.92 -0.86 -3.35
N ALA A 59 -2.31 0.18 -4.09
CA ALA A 59 -3.18 0.02 -5.21
C ALA A 59 -2.39 -0.93 -6.09
N ALA A 60 -2.46 -2.23 -5.76
CA ALA A 60 -2.45 -3.28 -6.75
C ALA A 60 -3.31 -2.68 -7.84
N ALA A 61 -2.65 -2.26 -8.93
CA ALA A 61 -3.29 -1.56 -10.03
C ALA A 61 -4.66 -2.21 -10.21
N PRO A 62 -5.77 -1.45 -10.28
CA PRO A 62 -7.09 -2.05 -10.37
C PRO A 62 -6.97 -3.13 -11.43
N ASN A 63 -6.97 -4.40 -10.99
CA ASN A 63 -6.69 -5.47 -11.91
C ASN A 63 -7.74 -5.27 -12.99
N GLU A 64 -7.34 -5.22 -14.25
CA GLU A 64 -8.31 -5.18 -15.34
C GLU A 64 -9.29 -6.37 -15.28
N ASN A 65 -8.96 -7.38 -14.47
CA ASN A 65 -9.79 -8.51 -14.04
C ASN A 65 -10.24 -8.43 -12.56
N ALA A 66 -10.33 -7.25 -11.95
CA ALA A 66 -10.84 -7.08 -10.59
C ALA A 66 -12.35 -7.33 -10.62
N GLU A 67 -12.73 -8.58 -10.40
CA GLU A 67 -14.12 -8.98 -10.31
C GLU A 67 -14.76 -8.30 -9.10
N LEU A 68 -15.85 -7.58 -9.35
CA LEU A 68 -16.64 -6.94 -8.31
C LEU A 68 -17.39 -8.04 -7.55
N VAL A 69 -17.01 -8.23 -6.29
CA VAL A 69 -17.66 -9.17 -5.38
C VAL A 69 -18.79 -8.46 -4.65
N ASP A 70 -20.01 -8.68 -5.14
CA ASP A 70 -21.23 -8.10 -4.58
C ASP A 70 -21.78 -8.90 -3.38
N ASP A 71 -21.54 -10.22 -3.33
CA ASP A 71 -22.03 -11.06 -2.25
C ASP A 71 -21.28 -10.80 -0.92
N PRO A 72 -21.98 -10.45 0.18
CA PRO A 72 -21.34 -10.18 1.47
C PRO A 72 -20.58 -11.37 2.05
N SER A 73 -21.02 -12.60 1.78
CA SER A 73 -20.37 -13.81 2.30
C SER A 73 -19.09 -14.11 1.53
N GLU A 74 -19.10 -13.95 0.20
CA GLU A 74 -17.92 -14.04 -0.64
C GLU A 74 -16.88 -12.99 -0.24
N ARG A 75 -17.30 -11.75 0.00
CA ARG A 75 -16.41 -10.68 0.50
C ARG A 75 -15.76 -11.07 1.83
N ARG A 76 -16.54 -11.60 2.78
CA ARG A 76 -16.02 -12.08 4.08
C ARG A 76 -15.04 -13.23 3.91
N LEU A 77 -15.33 -14.18 3.02
CA LEU A 77 -14.44 -15.29 2.70
C LEU A 77 -13.09 -14.78 2.17
N LEU A 78 -13.11 -13.83 1.23
CA LEU A 78 -11.88 -13.26 0.65
C LEU A 78 -11.03 -12.54 1.70
N LEU A 79 -11.64 -11.75 2.58
CA LEU A 79 -10.94 -11.08 3.68
C LEU A 79 -10.28 -12.10 4.63
N ALA A 80 -11.04 -13.10 5.08
CA ALA A 80 -10.53 -14.15 5.95
C ALA A 80 -9.41 -14.96 5.27
N TYR A 81 -9.61 -15.33 4.01
CA TYR A 81 -8.64 -16.07 3.20
C TYR A 81 -7.31 -15.32 3.06
N ARG A 82 -7.33 -14.02 2.77
CA ARG A 82 -6.12 -13.19 2.62
C ARG A 82 -5.30 -13.10 3.91
N SER A 83 -5.94 -13.19 5.07
CA SER A 83 -5.28 -13.17 6.39
C SER A 83 -4.72 -14.53 6.83
N CYS A 84 -5.03 -15.61 6.11
CA CYS A 84 -4.66 -16.97 6.50
C CYS A 84 -3.24 -17.38 6.08
N ARG A 85 -2.63 -18.28 6.88
CA ARG A 85 -1.36 -18.95 6.52
C ARG A 85 -1.50 -19.69 5.19
N ALA A 86 -0.40 -19.82 4.44
CA ALA A 86 -0.40 -20.41 3.09
C ALA A 86 -0.99 -21.84 3.07
N ALA A 87 -0.71 -22.66 4.08
CA ALA A 87 -1.27 -24.00 4.20
C ALA A 87 -2.80 -24.00 4.35
N THR A 88 -3.33 -23.09 5.19
CA THR A 88 -4.77 -22.91 5.40
C THR A 88 -5.46 -22.43 4.12
N ARG A 89 -4.83 -21.49 3.40
CA ARG A 89 -5.33 -21.02 2.10
C ARG A 89 -5.48 -22.19 1.10
N LYS A 90 -4.45 -23.03 0.99
CA LYS A 90 -4.49 -24.21 0.11
C LYS A 90 -5.62 -25.17 0.48
N LEU A 91 -5.84 -25.42 1.77
CA LEU A 91 -6.91 -26.29 2.24
C LEU A 91 -8.30 -25.72 1.95
N VAL A 92 -8.52 -24.43 2.19
CA VAL A 92 -9.79 -23.75 1.88
C VAL A 92 -10.11 -23.83 0.38
N LEU A 93 -9.12 -23.59 -0.48
CA LEU A 93 -9.30 -23.75 -1.93
C LEU A 93 -9.73 -25.16 -2.31
N GLN A 94 -9.06 -26.18 -1.78
CA GLN A 94 -9.41 -27.58 -2.05
C GLN A 94 -10.84 -27.93 -1.64
N ILE A 95 -11.30 -27.44 -0.49
CA ILE A 95 -12.67 -27.66 -0.03
C ILE A 95 -13.67 -27.02 -0.98
N VAL A 96 -13.46 -25.74 -1.34
CA VAL A 96 -14.38 -25.00 -2.21
C VAL A 96 -14.44 -25.61 -3.61
N GLU A 97 -13.30 -26.01 -4.16
CA GLU A 97 -13.23 -26.66 -5.48
C GLU A 97 -13.91 -28.04 -5.48
N ALA A 98 -13.69 -28.84 -4.43
CA ALA A 98 -14.30 -30.17 -4.32
C ALA A 98 -15.83 -30.13 -4.17
N GLN A 99 -16.40 -29.01 -3.71
CA GLN A 99 -17.84 -28.81 -3.55
C GLN A 99 -18.49 -28.06 -4.71
N LYS A 100 -17.74 -27.72 -5.78
CA LYS A 100 -18.33 -27.11 -6.99
C LYS A 100 -19.34 -28.08 -7.59
N ILE A 101 -20.60 -27.65 -7.66
CA ILE A 101 -21.61 -28.34 -8.44
C ILE A 101 -21.23 -28.16 -9.91
N HIS A 102 -20.97 -29.25 -10.62
CA HIS A 102 -20.82 -29.19 -12.08
C HIS A 102 -22.13 -28.65 -12.67
N GLN A 103 -22.09 -27.41 -13.16
CA GLN A 103 -23.16 -26.92 -14.02
C GLN A 103 -23.08 -27.68 -15.35
N PHE A 104 -24.20 -28.30 -15.73
CA PHE A 104 -24.41 -28.96 -17.01
C PHE A 104 -24.49 -27.96 -18.16
#